data_AF-A0A101WPC0-F1
#
_entry.id   AF-A0A101WPC0-F1
#
_cell.length_a   1.000
_cell.length_b   1.000
_cell.length_c   1.000
_cell.angle_alpha   90.00
_cell.angle_beta   90.00
_cell.angle_gamma   90.00
#
_symmetry.space_group_name_H-M   'P 1'
#
loop_
_entity.id
_entity.type
_entity.pdbx_description
1 polymer ?
#
loop_
_entity_poly.entity_id
_entity_poly.type
_entity_poly.pdbx_seq_one_letter_code
_entity_poly.pdbx_strand_id
1 'polypeptide(L)'
;MVLDVIDEMRLLQPSSNIQLSKKNPDRFLRRAARIIRKGWGQPSVFNADTVVEELLRQGKLIEDARQGGTSGCVETGAFGKESYILTGYFNLPKILELVLHNGVDPRTGQRLGLITGDPRSFDSFQALFDAFKKNSIILWISRLEGAISSNDFMQPICRHRFYLC
;
A
#
# COMPACT_ATOMS: atom_id res chain seq x y z
N MET A 1 -0.44 22.21 -19.50
CA MET A 1 -1.84 22.53 -19.16
C MET A 1 -2.21 22.04 -17.76
N VAL A 2 -2.44 20.75 -17.50
CA VAL A 2 -2.86 20.29 -16.16
C VAL A 2 -1.80 20.55 -15.07
N LEU A 3 -0.53 20.27 -15.34
CA LEU A 3 0.57 20.60 -14.44
C LEU A 3 0.68 22.11 -14.14
N ASP A 4 0.27 22.97 -15.07
CA ASP A 4 0.31 24.42 -14.87
C ASP A 4 -0.82 24.86 -13.93
N VAL A 5 -2.02 24.32 -14.12
CA VAL A 5 -3.17 24.53 -13.22
C VAL A 5 -2.85 24.07 -11.79
N ILE A 6 -2.24 22.90 -11.64
CA ILE A 6 -1.84 22.36 -10.33
C ILE A 6 -0.85 23.31 -9.63
N ASP A 7 0.13 23.81 -10.39
CA ASP A 7 1.16 24.73 -9.90
C ASP A 7 0.61 26.10 -9.49
N GLU A 8 -0.43 26.56 -10.19
CA GLU A 8 -1.12 27.82 -9.91
C GLU A 8 -2.07 27.69 -8.71
N MET A 9 -2.91 26.65 -8.69
CA MET A 9 -3.95 26.49 -7.68
C MET A 9 -3.41 26.11 -6.30
N ARG A 10 -2.36 25.27 -6.24
CA ARG A 10 -1.73 24.80 -4.98
C ARG A 10 -2.72 24.31 -3.92
N LEU A 11 -3.78 23.67 -4.39
CA LEU A 11 -4.77 23.06 -3.51
C LEU A 11 -4.28 21.67 -3.08
N LEU A 12 -4.69 21.26 -1.89
CA LEU A 12 -4.43 19.91 -1.39
C LEU A 12 -5.10 18.84 -2.26
N GLN A 13 -6.28 19.16 -2.80
CA GLN A 13 -7.07 18.29 -3.65
C GLN A 13 -7.36 18.93 -5.01
N PRO A 14 -7.35 18.15 -6.11
CA PRO A 14 -7.05 16.72 -6.16
C PRO A 14 -5.57 16.41 -5.85
N SER A 15 -5.32 15.23 -5.26
CA SER A 15 -3.96 14.71 -5.16
C SER A 15 -3.41 14.44 -6.56
N SER A 16 -2.42 15.23 -6.96
CA SER A 16 -1.87 15.17 -8.32
C SER A 16 -0.67 14.23 -8.39
N ASN A 17 -0.66 13.35 -9.39
CA ASN A 17 0.49 12.51 -9.68
C ASN A 17 0.82 12.52 -11.18
N ILE A 18 2.09 12.27 -11.49
CA ILE A 18 2.53 11.92 -12.83
C ILE A 18 2.88 10.44 -12.88
N GLN A 19 2.43 9.76 -13.94
CA GLN A 19 2.82 8.39 -14.25
C GLN A 19 3.86 8.43 -15.37
N LEU A 20 5.11 8.12 -15.01
CA LEU A 20 6.29 8.29 -15.84
C LEU A 20 6.78 6.94 -16.36
N SER A 21 6.88 6.84 -17.68
CA SER A 21 7.49 5.74 -18.43
C SER A 21 8.76 6.25 -19.13
N LYS A 22 9.64 5.31 -19.51
CA LYS A 22 10.77 5.57 -20.42
C LYS A 22 10.39 6.22 -21.75
N LYS A 23 9.11 6.19 -22.13
CA LYS A 23 8.60 6.79 -23.38
C LYS A 23 8.19 8.25 -23.23
N ASN A 24 8.10 8.77 -22.01
CA ASN A 24 7.71 10.17 -21.81
C ASN A 24 8.83 11.11 -22.27
N PRO A 25 8.50 12.28 -22.82
CA PRO A 25 9.51 13.25 -23.21
C PRO A 25 10.09 13.95 -21.97
N ASP A 26 11.40 14.21 -21.98
CA ASP A 26 12.13 14.95 -20.92
C ASP A 26 11.42 16.21 -20.44
N ARG A 27 10.81 16.96 -21.37
CA ARG A 27 10.09 18.21 -21.05
C ARG A 27 8.98 18.00 -20.01
N PHE A 28 8.35 16.83 -20.00
CA PHE A 28 7.28 16.49 -19.05
C PHE A 28 7.84 16.33 -17.64
N LEU A 29 8.90 15.51 -17.48
CA LEU A 29 9.60 15.33 -16.21
C LEU A 29 10.19 16.66 -15.71
N ARG A 30 10.84 17.42 -16.58
CA ARG A 30 11.41 18.73 -16.23
C ARG A 30 10.33 19.73 -15.79
N ARG A 31 9.11 19.66 -16.33
CA ARG A 31 8.01 20.51 -15.85
C ARG A 31 7.56 20.10 -14.46
N ALA A 32 7.36 18.80 -14.20
CA ALA A 32 7.00 18.29 -12.89
C ALA A 32 8.08 18.64 -11.83
N ALA A 33 9.36 18.46 -12.15
CA ALA A 33 10.48 18.82 -11.27
C ALA A 33 10.48 20.33 -10.91
N ARG A 34 10.10 21.21 -11.84
CA ARG A 34 9.94 22.64 -11.57
C ARG A 34 8.81 22.97 -10.59
N ILE A 35 7.82 22.09 -10.46
CA ILE A 35 6.72 22.24 -9.48
C ILE A 35 7.18 21.66 -8.14
N ILE A 36 7.73 20.45 -8.14
CA ILE A 36 8.26 19.77 -6.94
C ILE A 36 9.23 20.67 -6.18
N ARG A 37 10.15 21.35 -6.87
CA ARG A 37 11.12 22.26 -6.24
C ARG A 37 10.51 23.44 -5.47
N LYS A 38 9.22 23.72 -5.66
CA LYS A 38 8.50 24.77 -4.92
C LYS A 38 8.08 24.32 -3.52
N GLY A 39 8.22 23.02 -3.19
CA GLY A 39 8.21 22.55 -1.81
C GLY A 39 6.84 22.32 -1.17
N TRP A 40 5.77 22.25 -1.96
CA TRP A 40 4.41 22.03 -1.44
C TRP A 40 3.91 20.57 -1.60
N GLY A 41 4.81 19.65 -1.96
CA GLY A 41 4.56 18.21 -1.90
C GLY A 41 3.91 17.55 -3.13
N GLN A 42 3.72 18.29 -4.24
CA GLN A 42 3.14 17.75 -5.48
C GLN A 42 3.92 18.17 -6.74
N PRO A 43 3.70 17.50 -7.89
CA PRO A 43 3.01 16.20 -8.01
C PRO A 43 3.88 15.04 -7.52
N SER A 44 3.24 13.95 -7.07
CA SER A 44 3.92 12.65 -6.86
C SER A 44 4.37 12.06 -8.19
N VAL A 45 5.42 11.23 -8.16
CA VAL A 45 5.98 10.60 -9.36
C VAL A 45 5.92 9.08 -9.22
N PHE A 46 5.23 8.42 -10.14
CA PHE A 46 5.11 6.97 -10.19
C PHE A 46 5.73 6.40 -11.47
N ASN A 47 6.36 5.24 -11.36
CA ASN A 47 6.92 4.55 -12.51
C ASN A 47 5.83 3.73 -13.22
N ALA A 48 5.34 4.27 -14.35
CA ALA A 48 4.27 3.65 -15.14
C ALA A 48 4.70 2.29 -15.72
N ASP A 49 5.97 2.10 -16.06
CA ASP A 49 6.45 0.82 -16.62
C ASP A 49 6.34 -0.29 -15.55
N THR A 50 6.79 -0.01 -14.33
CA THR A 50 6.67 -0.96 -13.20
C THR A 50 5.22 -1.23 -12.80
N VAL A 51 4.36 -0.22 -12.83
CA VAL A 51 2.93 -0.40 -12.54
C VAL A 51 2.29 -1.36 -13.56
N VAL A 52 2.57 -1.17 -14.86
CA VAL A 52 2.06 -2.08 -15.90
C VAL A 52 2.60 -3.49 -15.71
N GLU A 53 3.89 -3.64 -15.41
CA GLU A 53 4.52 -4.96 -15.15
C GLU A 53 3.87 -5.69 -13.97
N GLU A 54 3.57 -4.98 -12.87
CA GLU A 54 2.93 -5.59 -11.70
C GLU A 54 1.46 -5.95 -11.97
N LEU A 55 0.71 -5.12 -12.69
CA LEU A 55 -0.66 -5.45 -13.10
C LEU A 55 -0.70 -6.69 -14.01
N LEU A 56 0.25 -6.83 -14.94
CA LEU A 56 0.39 -8.06 -15.73
C LEU A 56 0.70 -9.28 -14.87
N ARG A 57 1.60 -9.13 -13.88
CA ARG A 57 1.93 -10.21 -12.94
C ARG A 57 0.74 -10.65 -12.09
N GLN A 58 -0.20 -9.75 -11.81
CA GLN A 58 -1.49 -10.06 -11.19
C GLN A 58 -2.49 -10.74 -12.13
N GLY A 59 -2.12 -10.99 -13.39
CA GLY A 59 -2.95 -11.67 -14.38
C GLY A 59 -3.89 -10.75 -15.16
N LYS A 60 -3.70 -9.43 -15.11
CA LYS A 60 -4.49 -8.49 -15.92
C LYS A 60 -4.12 -8.56 -17.40
N LEU A 61 -5.07 -8.22 -18.27
CA LEU A 61 -4.81 -8.02 -19.69
C LEU A 61 -3.89 -6.80 -19.89
N ILE A 62 -3.08 -6.82 -20.95
CA ILE A 62 -2.15 -5.72 -21.24
C ILE A 62 -2.88 -4.41 -21.53
N GLU A 63 -4.05 -4.49 -22.15
CA GLU A 63 -4.93 -3.35 -22.41
C GLU A 63 -5.39 -2.71 -21.10
N ASP A 64 -5.82 -3.53 -20.14
CA ASP A 64 -6.28 -3.10 -18.83
C ASP A 64 -5.13 -2.53 -18.00
N ALA A 65 -3.97 -3.19 -18.01
CA ALA A 65 -2.78 -2.74 -17.30
C ALA A 65 -2.31 -1.36 -17.79
N ARG A 66 -2.36 -1.11 -19.10
CA ARG A 66 -2.00 0.19 -19.71
C ARG A 66 -3.04 1.28 -19.49
N GLN A 67 -4.30 0.90 -19.25
CA GLN A 67 -5.38 1.80 -18.86
C GLN A 67 -5.49 1.97 -17.34
N GLY A 68 -4.62 1.29 -16.59
CA GLY A 68 -4.48 1.44 -15.16
C GLY A 68 -3.47 2.50 -14.76
N GLY A 69 -3.19 2.52 -13.47
CA GLY A 69 -2.24 3.44 -12.89
C GLY A 69 -2.38 3.52 -11.38
N THR A 70 -1.77 4.55 -10.81
CA THR A 70 -1.84 4.83 -9.38
C THR A 70 -2.98 5.78 -9.04
N SER A 71 -3.78 5.41 -8.05
CA SER A 71 -4.89 6.20 -7.51
C SER A 71 -4.78 6.29 -5.99
N GLY A 72 -5.40 7.31 -5.40
CA GLY A 72 -5.35 7.52 -3.95
C GLY A 72 -3.96 7.94 -3.47
N CYS A 73 -3.38 7.14 -2.57
CA CYS A 73 -2.04 7.38 -2.05
C CYS A 73 -1.00 6.82 -3.01
N VAL A 74 -1.02 5.50 -3.24
CA VAL A 74 -0.03 4.76 -4.04
C VAL A 74 -0.60 3.48 -4.67
N GLU A 75 -1.90 3.23 -4.49
CA GLU A 75 -2.56 2.00 -4.90
C GLU A 75 -2.66 1.90 -6.41
N THR A 76 -2.44 0.69 -6.97
CA THR A 76 -2.42 0.46 -8.42
C THR A 76 -3.57 -0.43 -8.86
N GLY A 77 -4.26 -0.05 -9.93
CA GLY A 77 -5.28 -0.89 -10.55
C GLY A 77 -5.65 -0.43 -11.95
N ALA A 78 -6.37 -1.28 -12.68
CA ALA A 78 -7.02 -0.98 -13.95
C ALA A 78 -8.22 -0.07 -13.71
N PHE A 79 -8.13 1.17 -14.20
CA PHE A 79 -9.15 2.17 -13.92
C PHE A 79 -10.50 1.75 -14.50
N GLY A 80 -11.49 1.75 -13.62
CA GLY A 80 -12.88 1.40 -13.93
C GLY A 80 -13.21 -0.07 -14.11
N LYS A 81 -12.17 -0.92 -14.17
CA LYS A 81 -12.32 -2.36 -14.41
C LYS A 81 -12.16 -3.19 -13.15
N GLU A 82 -11.77 -2.57 -12.05
CA GLU A 82 -11.63 -3.25 -10.77
C GLU A 82 -11.82 -2.33 -9.56
N SER A 83 -12.11 -2.96 -8.43
CA SER A 83 -12.12 -2.34 -7.11
C SER A 83 -10.95 -2.92 -6.31
N TYR A 84 -10.00 -2.06 -5.93
CA TYR A 84 -8.75 -2.42 -5.24
C TYR A 84 -8.68 -1.74 -3.87
N ILE A 85 -9.68 -1.99 -3.02
CA ILE A 85 -9.81 -1.36 -1.72
C ILE A 85 -8.76 -1.94 -0.75
N LEU A 86 -8.00 -1.05 -0.11
CA LEU A 86 -7.07 -1.42 0.95
C LEU A 86 -7.86 -1.73 2.24
N THR A 87 -7.80 -2.98 2.70
CA THR A 87 -8.46 -3.42 3.93
C THR A 87 -7.43 -3.85 4.97
N GLY A 88 -7.45 -3.17 6.12
CA GLY A 88 -6.59 -3.48 7.26
C GLY A 88 -5.17 -2.94 7.11
N TYR A 89 -4.59 -2.53 8.23
CA TYR A 89 -3.18 -2.14 8.33
C TYR A 89 -2.48 -3.08 9.29
N PHE A 90 -1.33 -3.60 8.86
CA PHE A 90 -0.57 -4.55 9.64
C PHE A 90 0.72 -3.92 10.18
N ASN A 91 0.80 -3.76 11.50
CA ASN A 91 1.89 -3.06 12.17
C ASN A 91 3.06 -4.04 12.45
N LEU A 92 4.08 -4.04 11.59
CA LEU A 92 5.27 -4.88 11.76
C LEU A 92 6.05 -4.57 13.04
N PRO A 93 6.32 -3.30 13.42
CA PRO A 93 6.93 -2.98 14.71
C PRO A 93 6.20 -3.58 15.91
N LYS A 94 4.85 -3.61 15.87
CA LYS A 94 4.07 -4.23 16.94
C LYS A 94 4.37 -5.72 17.11
N ILE A 95 4.62 -6.43 16.02
CA ILE A 95 4.96 -7.86 16.10
C ILE A 95 6.34 -8.06 16.70
N LEU A 96 7.28 -7.20 16.36
CA LEU A 96 8.60 -7.23 16.97
C LEU A 96 8.50 -7.00 18.48
N GLU A 97 7.69 -6.03 18.92
CA GLU A 97 7.41 -5.82 20.35
C GLU A 97 6.82 -7.10 20.98
N LEU A 98 5.84 -7.74 20.34
CA LEU A 98 5.27 -8.99 20.87
C LEU A 98 6.33 -10.10 20.98
N VAL A 99 7.21 -10.27 20.00
CA VAL A 99 8.29 -11.27 20.05
C VAL A 99 9.24 -10.99 21.21
N LEU A 100 9.56 -9.73 21.46
CA LEU A 100 10.43 -9.31 22.56
C LEU A 100 9.75 -9.41 23.93
N HIS A 101 8.42 -9.36 23.98
CA HIS A 101 7.64 -9.49 25.21
C HIS A 101 6.97 -10.87 25.35
N ASN A 102 7.59 -11.91 24.79
CA ASN A 102 7.12 -13.30 24.89
C ASN A 102 5.64 -13.48 24.49
N GLY A 103 5.21 -12.80 23.43
CA GLY A 103 3.85 -12.79 22.88
C GLY A 103 2.84 -11.89 23.60
N VAL A 104 3.24 -11.17 24.63
CA VAL A 104 2.35 -10.30 25.42
C VAL A 104 2.49 -8.86 24.98
N ASP A 105 1.36 -8.18 24.76
CA ASP A 105 1.35 -6.74 24.55
C ASP A 105 1.61 -6.03 25.90
N PRO A 106 2.74 -5.32 26.08
CA PRO A 106 3.06 -4.67 27.36
C PRO A 106 2.07 -3.57 27.74
N ARG A 107 1.36 -2.98 26.77
CA ARG A 107 0.37 -1.93 27.03
C ARG A 107 -0.93 -2.46 27.61
N THR A 108 -1.35 -3.66 27.19
CA THR A 108 -2.66 -4.23 27.55
C THR A 108 -2.58 -5.46 28.45
N GLY A 109 -1.39 -6.06 28.58
CA GLY A 109 -1.20 -7.35 29.25
C GLY A 109 -1.79 -8.54 28.50
N GLN A 110 -2.39 -8.33 27.32
CA GLN A 110 -3.01 -9.39 26.55
C GLN A 110 -1.97 -10.17 25.74
N ARG A 111 -2.14 -11.48 25.69
CA ARG A 111 -1.36 -12.34 24.80
C ARG A 111 -1.93 -12.23 23.39
N LEU A 112 -1.18 -11.59 22.52
CA LEU A 112 -1.55 -11.43 21.11
C LEU A 112 -0.68 -12.33 20.22
N GLY A 113 0.60 -12.49 20.55
CA GLY A 113 1.56 -13.29 19.79
C GLY A 113 1.88 -14.66 20.39
N LEU A 114 2.79 -15.37 19.74
CA LEU A 114 3.30 -16.67 20.17
C LEU A 114 4.14 -16.55 21.43
N ILE A 115 4.24 -17.65 22.19
CA ILE A 115 5.22 -17.77 23.28
C ILE A 115 6.59 -17.98 22.62
N THR A 116 7.43 -16.95 22.66
CA THR A 116 8.77 -16.92 22.04
C THR A 116 9.90 -17.17 23.03
N GLY A 117 9.62 -17.16 24.34
CA GLY A 117 10.62 -17.29 25.41
C GLY A 117 11.17 -15.93 25.88
N ASP A 118 12.22 -15.97 26.70
CA ASP A 118 12.93 -14.76 27.13
C ASP A 118 13.73 -14.20 25.93
N PRO A 119 13.51 -12.95 25.49
CA PRO A 119 14.26 -12.37 24.37
C PRO A 119 15.77 -12.34 24.58
N ARG A 120 16.24 -12.34 25.84
CA ARG A 120 17.66 -12.36 26.18
C ARG A 120 18.32 -13.72 25.89
N SER A 121 17.52 -14.75 25.62
CA SER A 121 17.98 -16.09 25.26
C SER A 121 18.22 -16.28 23.76
N PHE A 122 17.97 -15.26 22.92
CA PHE A 122 18.29 -15.36 21.50
C PHE A 122 19.81 -15.27 21.27
N ASP A 123 20.43 -16.38 20.86
CA ASP A 123 21.88 -16.47 20.61
C ASP A 123 22.31 -15.83 19.27
N SER A 124 21.36 -15.42 18.43
CA SER A 124 21.65 -14.76 17.15
C SER A 124 20.49 -13.91 16.64
N PHE A 125 20.83 -12.96 15.76
CA PHE A 125 19.84 -12.22 14.98
C PHE A 125 18.92 -13.16 14.19
N GLN A 126 19.45 -14.24 13.63
CA GLN A 126 18.66 -15.18 12.84
C GLN A 126 17.57 -15.85 13.68
N ALA A 127 17.88 -16.25 14.91
CA ALA A 127 16.91 -16.84 15.83
C ALA A 127 15.77 -15.85 16.16
N LEU A 128 16.10 -14.58 16.41
CA LEU A 128 15.12 -13.52 16.61
C LEU A 128 14.27 -13.28 15.35
N PHE A 129 14.91 -13.20 14.18
CA PHE A 129 14.23 -12.95 12.91
C PHE A 129 13.30 -14.09 12.51
N ASP A 130 13.66 -15.34 12.82
CA ASP A 130 12.79 -16.49 12.61
C ASP A 130 11.59 -16.48 13.56
N ALA A 131 11.77 -16.09 14.83
CA ALA A 131 10.65 -15.88 15.76
C ALA A 131 9.72 -14.76 15.28
N PHE A 132 10.28 -13.67 14.76
CA PHE A 132 9.54 -12.56 14.16
C PHE A 132 8.74 -12.98 12.91
N LYS A 133 9.35 -13.71 11.98
CA LYS A 133 8.66 -14.22 10.78
C LYS A 133 7.53 -15.18 11.17
N LYS A 134 7.78 -16.11 12.09
CA LYS A 134 6.75 -17.05 12.58
C LYS A 134 5.56 -16.32 13.20
N ASN A 135 5.81 -15.37 14.09
CA ASN A 135 4.75 -14.53 14.66
C ASN A 135 4.01 -13.74 13.58
N SER A 136 4.73 -13.14 12.63
CA SER A 136 4.13 -12.36 11.55
C SER A 136 3.16 -13.21 10.74
N ILE A 137 3.57 -14.40 10.30
CA ILE A 137 2.73 -15.31 9.50
C ILE A 137 1.47 -15.71 10.27
N ILE A 138 1.60 -16.12 11.53
CA ILE A 138 0.46 -16.60 12.32
C ILE A 138 -0.53 -15.45 12.62
N LEU A 139 -0.03 -14.26 12.90
CA LEU A 139 -0.87 -13.09 13.12
C LEU A 139 -1.51 -12.60 11.81
N TRP A 140 -0.80 -12.68 10.68
CA TRP A 140 -1.36 -12.42 9.36
C TRP A 140 -2.55 -13.35 9.10
N ILE A 141 -2.35 -14.67 9.20
CA ILE A 141 -3.41 -15.66 8.91
C ILE A 141 -4.61 -15.45 9.83
N SER A 142 -4.39 -15.41 11.15
CA SER A 142 -5.50 -15.35 12.10
C SER A 142 -6.31 -14.04 12.06
N ARG A 143 -5.69 -12.92 11.66
CA ARG A 143 -6.35 -11.60 11.66
C ARG A 143 -6.90 -11.19 10.31
N LEU A 144 -6.26 -11.61 9.21
CA LEU A 144 -6.74 -11.29 7.88
C LEU A 144 -8.01 -12.04 7.50
N GLU A 145 -8.14 -13.32 7.84
CA GLU A 145 -9.33 -14.09 7.47
C GLU A 145 -10.60 -13.40 7.99
N GLY A 146 -10.56 -12.89 9.21
CA GLY A 146 -11.64 -12.08 9.78
C GLY A 146 -11.87 -10.75 9.06
N ALA A 147 -10.80 -10.04 8.68
CA ALA A 147 -10.90 -8.77 7.96
C ALA A 147 -11.46 -8.94 6.54
N ILE A 148 -10.99 -9.95 5.81
CA ILE A 148 -11.44 -10.28 4.46
C ILE A 148 -12.92 -10.71 4.50
N SER A 149 -13.28 -11.61 5.41
CA SER A 149 -14.67 -12.06 5.57
C SER A 149 -15.63 -10.91 5.87
N SER A 150 -15.22 -9.94 6.70
CA SER A 150 -16.04 -8.75 6.98
C SER A 150 -16.21 -7.85 5.75
N ASN A 151 -15.20 -7.73 4.90
CA ASN A 151 -15.25 -6.92 3.70
C ASN A 151 -16.11 -7.57 2.60
N ASP A 152 -15.98 -8.88 2.42
CA ASP A 152 -16.80 -9.66 1.49
C ASP A 152 -18.29 -9.61 1.88
N PHE A 153 -18.60 -9.50 3.17
CA PHE A 153 -19.96 -9.28 3.65
C PHE A 153 -20.49 -7.87 3.32
N MET A 154 -19.63 -6.84 3.38
CA MET A 154 -20.04 -5.45 3.14
C MET A 154 -20.16 -5.10 1.65
N GLN A 155 -19.38 -5.72 0.76
CA GLN A 155 -19.42 -5.42 -0.68
C GLN A 155 -20.82 -5.59 -1.32
N PRO A 156 -21.61 -6.65 -1.04
CA PRO A 156 -22.98 -6.78 -1.54
C PRO A 156 -23.94 -5.72 -0.99
N ILE A 157 -23.75 -5.28 0.26
CA ILE A 157 -24.60 -4.29 0.92
C ILE A 157 -24.35 -2.90 0.33
N CYS A 158 -23.08 -2.59 0.08
CA CYS A 158 -22.63 -1.35 -0.55
C CYS A 158 -22.66 -1.43 -2.09
N ARG A 159 -23.63 -2.11 -2.72
CA ARG A 159 -23.78 -2.08 -4.19
C ARG A 159 -24.12 -0.66 -4.66
N HIS A 160 -23.08 0.14 -4.90
CA HIS A 160 -23.21 1.48 -5.43
C HIS A 160 -23.51 1.40 -6.93
N ARG A 161 -24.75 1.73 -7.31
CA ARG A 161 -25.20 1.84 -8.72
C ARG A 161 -24.40 2.85 -9.58
N PHE A 162 -23.44 3.57 -9.00
CA PHE A 162 -22.70 4.66 -9.64
C PHE A 162 -21.18 4.46 -9.75
N TYR A 163 -20.60 3.37 -9.23
CA TYR A 163 -19.13 3.17 -9.20
C TYR A 163 -18.62 2.00 -10.08
N LEU A 164 -19.45 1.50 -11.00
CA LEU A 164 -19.04 0.54 -12.04
C LEU A 164 -18.99 1.25 -13.40
N CYS A 165 -17.83 1.83 -13.70
CA CYS A 165 -17.38 2.22 -15.04
C CYS A 165 -15.88 2.08 -15.05
#